data_AF-A0A7X7E3L0-F1
#
_entry.id   AF-A0A7X7E3L0-F1
#
_cell.length_a   1.000
_cell.length_b   1.000
_cell.length_c   1.000
_cell.angle_alpha   90.00
_cell.angle_beta   90.00
_cell.angle_gamma   90.00
#
_symmetry.space_group_name_H-M   'P 1'
#
loop_
_entity.id
_entity.type
_entity.pdbx_description
1 polymer ?
#
loop_
_entity_poly.entity_id
_entity_poly.type
_entity_poly.pdbx_seq_one_letter_code
_entity_poly.pdbx_strand_id
1 'polypeptide(L)'
;MTQRTFIIMFISLCITLQFQCTRSPVSSGTGGTDFPNTRTVIGTLISSDGTPSAHSEVLLLSSSFNAFTNTSHTKLLEDTTDDNGVYRFSISDTGEYTITAVQIEDRTRAIVYGVHVDTDTVFVDAAVMSKPGTIKVTVPEGSSSDNGYIYVPGTTIAAKVNGDSKYVFLDSVPVGAISSINYGELNDTQVTVIRFDVPVTSEEVTIILEPSLKHAKKICFNTTATGADVAGNVIGFPVLIRLSSDNFDFLQAHKNGSDIRFTKNDGTSLSYEIETWDSVNSKAVLWVKVDTIFGNNDNQCITMYWGASIPLTSEASGSDVFDTAAGFQGVWHFNNTADATVKDATANRFEGTPRGKNIPASIQGLIGSAGAFKGDGYIEMPGTANSVLNFPEHGTYSLSAWVNIDSLVGEYQMIASKGDKQYNLQFKGATKNWQFTEFQDTVGWDETASAASSKTWVNLVGVRSGEKQYLYVNGVCTDSTIYTHPHFPSDTTYAEKQGYRNTTYNFMIGTKVDYNTWFFNGLIDEVRISSYAQSPDWIKLGYMNQRSDDMLVIFKNW
;
A
#
# COMPACT_ATOMS: atom_id res chain seq x y z
N MET A 1 25.27 -67.24 -0.65
CA MET A 1 24.95 -67.80 0.67
C MET A 1 24.13 -66.77 1.43
N THR A 2 22.89 -67.14 1.76
CA THR A 2 22.05 -66.68 2.89
C THR A 2 21.91 -65.16 3.09
N GLN A 3 20.88 -64.51 2.53
CA GLN A 3 19.46 -64.53 2.95
C GLN A 3 19.26 -64.01 4.39
N ARG A 4 18.64 -62.82 4.52
CA ARG A 4 17.47 -62.60 5.40
C ARG A 4 16.89 -61.20 5.19
N THR A 5 15.81 -61.20 4.41
CA THR A 5 14.75 -60.21 4.31
C THR A 5 14.04 -60.08 5.66
N PHE A 6 13.78 -58.86 6.12
CA PHE A 6 12.73 -58.59 7.12
C PHE A 6 11.77 -57.56 6.54
N ILE A 7 10.61 -58.07 6.15
CA ILE A 7 9.40 -57.33 5.79
C ILE A 7 8.72 -56.96 7.11
N ILE A 8 8.57 -55.67 7.39
CA ILE A 8 7.68 -55.20 8.46
C ILE A 8 6.39 -54.74 7.78
N MET A 9 5.36 -55.56 7.97
CA MET A 9 4.00 -55.33 7.50
C MET A 9 3.25 -54.58 8.61
N PHE A 10 3.03 -53.28 8.44
CA PHE A 10 2.09 -52.53 9.28
C PHE A 10 0.70 -52.63 8.63
N ILE A 11 -0.15 -53.45 9.23
CA ILE A 11 -1.59 -53.49 8.95
C ILE A 11 -2.18 -52.23 9.58
N SER A 12 -2.52 -51.22 8.77
CA SER A 12 -3.42 -50.16 9.18
C SER A 12 -4.84 -50.58 8.82
N LEU A 13 -5.62 -50.92 9.84
CA LEU A 13 -7.03 -51.27 9.73
C LEU A 13 -7.82 -49.98 9.49
N CYS A 14 -8.14 -49.68 8.23
CA CYS A 14 -9.10 -48.63 7.87
C CYS A 14 -10.50 -49.04 8.36
N ILE A 15 -10.91 -48.54 9.53
CA ILE A 15 -12.33 -48.51 9.91
C ILE A 15 -12.94 -47.31 9.21
N THR A 16 -13.50 -47.57 8.03
CA THR A 16 -14.46 -46.64 7.39
C THR A 16 -15.74 -46.64 8.24
N LEU A 17 -15.88 -45.64 9.11
CA LEU A 17 -17.18 -45.25 9.65
C LEU A 17 -18.00 -44.68 8.50
N GLN A 18 -18.77 -45.55 7.84
CA GLN A 18 -19.89 -45.10 7.04
C GLN A 18 -20.94 -44.54 7.99
N PHE A 19 -21.03 -43.22 8.10
CA PHE A 19 -22.28 -42.59 8.48
C PHE A 19 -23.28 -42.90 7.36
N GLN A 20 -24.06 -43.96 7.57
CA GLN A 20 -25.29 -44.17 6.84
C GLN A 20 -26.21 -42.99 7.16
N CYS A 21 -26.24 -41.99 6.28
CA CYS A 21 -27.40 -41.14 6.15
C CYS A 21 -28.57 -42.08 5.81
N THR A 22 -29.45 -42.33 6.77
CA THR A 22 -30.77 -42.88 6.48
C THR A 22 -31.48 -41.89 5.57
N ARG A 23 -31.40 -42.12 4.26
CA ARG A 23 -32.40 -41.61 3.31
C ARG A 23 -33.70 -42.33 3.65
N SER A 24 -34.55 -41.68 4.42
CA SER A 24 -35.97 -42.05 4.44
C SER A 24 -36.54 -41.67 3.07
N PRO A 25 -37.04 -42.60 2.25
CA PRO A 25 -37.90 -42.23 1.15
C PRO A 25 -39.21 -41.77 1.77
N VAL A 26 -39.47 -40.46 1.75
CA VAL A 26 -40.81 -39.95 2.05
C VAL A 26 -41.75 -40.57 1.03
N SER A 27 -42.78 -41.23 1.55
CA SER A 27 -43.79 -41.94 0.80
C SER A 27 -44.39 -41.07 -0.30
N SER A 28 -44.50 -41.65 -1.49
CA SER A 28 -45.34 -41.17 -2.58
C SER A 28 -46.81 -41.15 -2.16
N GLY A 29 -47.25 -40.02 -1.60
CA GLY A 29 -48.66 -39.63 -1.53
C GLY A 29 -48.98 -38.78 -2.74
N THR A 30 -49.61 -39.38 -3.75
CA THR A 30 -50.22 -38.65 -4.86
C THR A 30 -51.36 -37.78 -4.33
N GLY A 31 -51.17 -36.47 -4.40
CA GLY A 31 -52.19 -35.44 -4.22
C GLY A 31 -51.63 -34.13 -4.73
N GLY A 32 -51.89 -33.81 -6.01
CA GLY A 32 -51.52 -32.54 -6.62
C GLY A 32 -51.99 -31.36 -5.74
N THR A 33 -51.15 -30.35 -5.57
CA THR A 33 -51.00 -29.30 -6.59
C THR A 33 -49.54 -29.08 -6.95
N ASP A 34 -49.13 -29.51 -8.16
CA ASP A 34 -48.07 -28.78 -8.85
C ASP A 34 -48.60 -27.34 -8.99
N PHE A 35 -48.08 -26.42 -8.19
CA PHE A 35 -48.18 -25.01 -8.53
C PHE A 35 -47.18 -24.82 -9.66
N PRO A 36 -47.60 -24.66 -10.93
CA PRO A 36 -46.66 -24.33 -11.97
C PRO A 36 -45.96 -23.04 -11.53
N ASN A 37 -44.62 -23.09 -11.48
CA ASN A 37 -43.72 -21.98 -11.18
C ASN A 37 -43.31 -21.73 -9.71
N THR A 38 -43.48 -22.66 -8.76
CA THR A 38 -42.89 -22.51 -7.41
C THR A 38 -41.52 -23.20 -7.29
N ARG A 39 -40.51 -22.44 -6.89
CA ARG A 39 -39.14 -22.87 -6.58
C ARG A 39 -38.95 -22.96 -5.08
N THR A 40 -38.00 -23.77 -4.63
CA THR A 40 -37.64 -23.89 -3.21
C THR A 40 -36.24 -23.37 -2.94
N VAL A 41 -36.06 -22.58 -1.89
CA VAL A 41 -34.75 -22.29 -1.29
C VAL A 41 -34.64 -23.01 0.04
N ILE A 42 -33.57 -23.78 0.26
CA ILE A 42 -33.33 -24.56 1.47
C ILE A 42 -31.93 -24.23 2.00
N GLY A 43 -31.82 -23.97 3.29
CA GLY A 43 -30.51 -23.80 3.92
C GLY A 43 -30.52 -24.21 5.39
N THR A 44 -29.38 -24.03 6.04
CA THR A 44 -29.17 -24.41 7.44
C THR A 44 -28.44 -23.31 8.19
N LEU A 45 -28.84 -23.07 9.43
CA LEU A 45 -28.15 -22.19 10.37
C LEU A 45 -27.50 -23.01 11.47
N ILE A 46 -26.26 -22.65 11.79
CA ILE A 46 -25.48 -23.31 12.84
C ILE A 46 -24.86 -22.28 13.78
N SER A 47 -24.67 -22.68 15.03
CA SER A 47 -23.92 -21.94 16.03
C SER A 47 -22.42 -22.03 15.77
N SER A 48 -21.62 -21.18 16.45
CA SER A 48 -20.16 -21.14 16.30
C SER A 48 -19.42 -22.45 16.65
N ASP A 49 -20.05 -23.33 17.43
CA ASP A 49 -19.56 -24.66 17.79
C ASP A 49 -20.01 -25.77 16.80
N GLY A 50 -20.76 -25.39 15.77
CA GLY A 50 -21.26 -26.28 14.73
C GLY A 50 -22.58 -26.96 15.04
N THR A 51 -23.21 -26.69 16.20
CA THR A 51 -24.55 -27.25 16.49
C THR A 51 -25.64 -26.52 15.70
N PRO A 52 -26.78 -27.17 15.41
CA PRO A 52 -27.93 -26.49 14.81
C PRO A 52 -28.38 -25.25 15.59
N SER A 53 -28.64 -24.14 14.88
CA SER A 53 -29.31 -22.97 15.44
C SER A 53 -30.82 -23.12 15.21
N ALA A 54 -31.48 -23.80 16.13
CA ALA A 54 -32.92 -24.06 16.08
C ALA A 54 -33.75 -22.81 16.43
N HIS A 55 -34.97 -22.73 15.88
CA HIS A 55 -35.93 -21.66 16.17
C HIS A 55 -35.43 -20.24 15.89
N SER A 56 -34.47 -20.10 14.98
CA SER A 56 -33.98 -18.82 14.48
C SER A 56 -34.93 -18.26 13.43
N GLU A 57 -35.24 -16.97 13.52
CA GLU A 57 -36.05 -16.27 12.53
C GLU A 57 -35.21 -16.03 11.27
N VAL A 58 -35.77 -16.36 10.10
CA VAL A 58 -35.07 -16.24 8.80
C VAL A 58 -35.92 -15.44 7.83
N LEU A 59 -35.31 -14.44 7.21
CA LEU A 59 -35.92 -13.61 6.17
C LEU A 59 -35.23 -13.86 4.83
N LEU A 60 -36.01 -13.97 3.77
CA LEU A 60 -35.55 -13.91 2.39
C LEU A 60 -36.05 -12.61 1.76
N LEU A 61 -35.10 -11.77 1.35
CA LEU A 61 -35.35 -10.44 0.79
C LEU A 61 -34.74 -10.37 -0.60
N SER A 62 -35.38 -9.66 -1.55
CA SER A 62 -34.70 -9.31 -2.81
C SER A 62 -33.39 -8.60 -2.49
N SER A 63 -32.29 -8.90 -3.19
CA SER A 63 -31.01 -8.20 -2.97
C SER A 63 -31.10 -6.68 -3.21
N SER A 64 -32.14 -6.22 -3.92
CA SER A 64 -32.42 -4.78 -4.12
C SER A 64 -33.32 -4.17 -3.04
N PHE A 65 -33.71 -4.92 -2.01
CA PHE A 65 -34.63 -4.43 -0.97
C PHE A 65 -34.03 -3.26 -0.19
N ASN A 66 -34.83 -2.22 0.00
CA ASN A 66 -34.56 -1.00 0.73
C ASN A 66 -35.58 -0.87 1.87
N ALA A 67 -35.09 -0.90 3.11
CA ALA A 67 -35.90 -0.93 4.32
C ALA A 67 -36.82 0.30 4.52
N PHE A 68 -36.62 1.40 3.80
CA PHE A 68 -37.44 2.62 3.93
C PHE A 68 -38.46 2.81 2.81
N THR A 69 -38.17 2.38 1.58
CA THR A 69 -38.99 2.69 0.41
C THR A 69 -39.77 1.50 -0.11
N ASN A 70 -39.32 0.27 0.17
CA ASN A 70 -40.03 -0.92 -0.24
C ASN A 70 -41.26 -1.15 0.65
N THR A 71 -42.43 -1.21 0.03
CA THR A 71 -43.68 -1.63 0.70
C THR A 71 -43.73 -3.15 0.82
N SER A 72 -44.64 -3.66 1.66
CA SER A 72 -44.88 -5.09 1.93
C SER A 72 -45.11 -5.97 0.68
N HIS A 73 -45.23 -5.38 -0.50
CA HIS A 73 -45.42 -6.05 -1.79
C HIS A 73 -44.12 -6.44 -2.52
N THR A 74 -42.96 -5.91 -2.10
CA THR A 74 -41.65 -6.45 -2.53
C THR A 74 -41.38 -7.67 -1.65
N LYS A 75 -41.84 -8.84 -2.12
CA LYS A 75 -42.01 -10.09 -1.34
C LYS A 75 -40.85 -10.36 -0.36
N LEU A 76 -41.10 -10.03 0.90
CA LEU A 76 -40.40 -10.58 2.05
C LEU A 76 -41.02 -11.96 2.32
N LEU A 77 -40.19 -13.00 2.36
CA LEU A 77 -40.60 -14.31 2.87
C LEU A 77 -39.95 -14.53 4.24
N GLU A 78 -40.71 -15.10 5.16
CA GLU A 78 -40.28 -15.37 6.53
C GLU A 78 -40.42 -16.87 6.80
N ASP A 79 -39.48 -17.40 7.57
CA ASP A 79 -39.50 -18.77 8.08
C ASP A 79 -38.82 -18.83 9.45
N THR A 80 -38.91 -19.97 10.12
CA THR A 80 -38.22 -20.23 11.39
C THR A 80 -37.54 -21.57 11.31
N THR A 81 -36.27 -21.65 11.70
CA THR A 81 -35.55 -22.92 11.61
C THR A 81 -36.16 -24.00 12.51
N ASP A 82 -36.16 -25.24 12.01
CA ASP A 82 -36.54 -26.41 12.80
C ASP A 82 -35.45 -26.78 13.84
N ASP A 83 -35.67 -27.88 14.57
CA ASP A 83 -34.72 -28.38 15.59
C ASP A 83 -33.33 -28.75 15.00
N ASN A 84 -33.25 -28.95 13.68
CA ASN A 84 -32.01 -29.22 12.97
C ASN A 84 -31.42 -27.96 12.31
N GLY A 85 -31.96 -26.78 12.60
CA GLY A 85 -31.48 -25.51 12.07
C GLY A 85 -31.86 -25.27 10.61
N VAL A 86 -32.79 -26.04 10.04
CA VAL A 86 -33.16 -25.98 8.62
C VAL A 86 -34.31 -25.01 8.39
N TYR A 87 -34.21 -24.16 7.37
CA TYR A 87 -35.28 -23.31 6.86
C TYR A 87 -35.61 -23.64 5.40
N ARG A 88 -36.83 -23.31 4.96
CA ARG A 88 -37.34 -23.57 3.61
C ARG A 88 -38.31 -22.48 3.13
N PHE A 89 -37.91 -21.76 2.08
CA PHE A 89 -38.78 -20.82 1.38
C PHE A 89 -39.41 -21.44 0.13
N SER A 90 -40.68 -21.13 -0.13
CA SER A 90 -41.35 -21.40 -1.40
C SER A 90 -41.55 -20.08 -2.16
N ILE A 91 -40.93 -19.95 -3.33
CA ILE A 91 -40.85 -18.69 -4.06
C ILE A 91 -41.27 -18.85 -5.53
N SER A 92 -42.09 -17.93 -6.04
CA SER A 92 -42.56 -17.98 -7.44
C SER A 92 -41.60 -17.32 -8.42
N ASP A 93 -40.85 -16.33 -7.94
CA ASP A 93 -40.10 -15.40 -8.78
C ASP A 93 -38.64 -15.85 -8.87
N THR A 94 -38.01 -15.54 -10.00
CA THR A 94 -36.56 -15.70 -10.18
C THR A 94 -35.84 -14.41 -9.83
N GLY A 95 -34.61 -14.50 -9.33
CA GLY A 95 -33.81 -13.31 -9.05
C GLY A 95 -32.70 -13.56 -8.05
N GLU A 96 -32.07 -12.46 -7.64
CA GLU A 96 -31.06 -12.43 -6.58
C GLU A 96 -31.70 -12.07 -5.25
N TYR A 97 -31.41 -12.87 -4.23
CA TYR A 97 -31.93 -12.70 -2.90
C TYR A 97 -30.81 -12.69 -1.85
N THR A 98 -31.14 -12.07 -0.72
CA THR A 98 -30.34 -12.04 0.50
C THR A 98 -31.12 -12.74 1.59
N ILE A 99 -30.45 -13.63 2.32
CA ILE A 99 -31.00 -14.27 3.51
C ILE A 99 -30.41 -13.56 4.73
N THR A 100 -31.26 -13.17 5.66
CA THR A 100 -30.84 -12.66 6.97
C THR A 100 -31.48 -13.50 8.07
N ALA A 101 -30.73 -13.81 9.12
CA ALA A 101 -31.23 -14.59 10.23
C ALA A 101 -30.93 -13.93 11.57
N VAL A 102 -31.83 -14.15 12.54
CA VAL A 102 -31.72 -13.66 13.91
C VAL A 102 -32.06 -14.80 14.88
N GLN A 103 -31.16 -15.06 15.82
CA GLN A 103 -31.43 -15.88 16.98
C GLN A 103 -31.57 -14.95 18.19
N ILE A 104 -32.79 -14.83 18.71
CA ILE A 104 -33.13 -13.83 19.72
C ILE A 104 -32.48 -14.18 21.06
N GLU A 105 -32.47 -15.46 21.44
CA GLU A 105 -31.96 -15.90 22.75
C GLU A 105 -30.45 -15.66 22.88
N ASP A 106 -29.69 -16.07 21.87
CA ASP A 106 -28.23 -15.94 21.85
C ASP A 106 -27.76 -14.57 21.35
N ARG A 107 -28.68 -13.75 20.82
CA ARG A 107 -28.41 -12.45 20.19
C ARG A 107 -27.38 -12.55 19.06
N THR A 108 -27.46 -13.63 18.28
CA THR A 108 -26.60 -13.89 17.13
C THR A 108 -27.36 -13.68 15.83
N ARG A 109 -26.61 -13.41 14.76
CA ARG A 109 -27.15 -13.10 13.43
C ARG A 109 -26.29 -13.74 12.35
N ALA A 110 -26.90 -13.95 11.18
CA ALA A 110 -26.20 -14.35 9.98
C ALA A 110 -26.76 -13.61 8.76
N ILE A 111 -25.94 -13.50 7.73
CA ILE A 111 -26.32 -12.98 6.41
C ILE A 111 -25.73 -13.85 5.32
N VAL A 112 -26.50 -14.09 4.26
CA VAL A 112 -26.06 -14.78 3.05
C VAL A 112 -26.50 -13.96 1.84
N TYR A 113 -25.53 -13.45 1.09
CA TYR A 113 -25.76 -12.70 -0.15
C TYR A 113 -25.74 -13.62 -1.36
N GLY A 114 -26.30 -13.14 -2.49
CA GLY A 114 -26.12 -13.78 -3.81
C GLY A 114 -26.86 -15.11 -3.96
N VAL A 115 -27.99 -15.27 -3.27
CA VAL A 115 -28.83 -16.45 -3.44
C VAL A 115 -29.58 -16.32 -4.76
N HIS A 116 -29.00 -16.89 -5.81
CA HIS A 116 -29.58 -16.89 -7.15
C HIS A 116 -30.68 -17.94 -7.29
N VAL A 117 -31.91 -17.49 -7.50
CA VAL A 117 -33.08 -18.35 -7.69
C VAL A 117 -33.45 -18.39 -9.16
N ASP A 118 -33.01 -19.44 -9.86
CA ASP A 118 -33.28 -19.68 -11.28
C ASP A 118 -33.82 -21.11 -11.56
N THR A 119 -33.49 -22.05 -10.68
CA THR A 119 -33.86 -23.46 -10.74
C THR A 119 -34.97 -23.83 -9.74
N ASP A 120 -35.51 -25.05 -9.87
CA ASP A 120 -36.61 -25.54 -9.03
C ASP A 120 -36.23 -25.66 -7.55
N THR A 121 -34.97 -25.93 -7.24
CA THR A 121 -34.47 -26.04 -5.88
C THR A 121 -33.06 -25.50 -5.77
N VAL A 122 -32.89 -24.52 -4.89
CA VAL A 122 -31.61 -23.90 -4.54
C VAL A 122 -31.24 -24.34 -3.14
N PHE A 123 -30.05 -24.90 -3.00
CA PHE A 123 -29.45 -25.22 -1.70
C PHE A 123 -28.45 -24.13 -1.34
N VAL A 124 -28.59 -23.60 -0.13
CA VAL A 124 -27.71 -22.58 0.43
C VAL A 124 -26.78 -23.26 1.45
N ASP A 125 -25.50 -22.96 1.35
CA ASP A 125 -24.50 -23.46 2.31
C ASP A 125 -24.85 -23.03 3.75
N ALA A 126 -24.42 -23.84 4.71
CA ALA A 126 -24.70 -23.57 6.12
C ALA A 126 -24.08 -22.22 6.54
N ALA A 127 -24.89 -21.36 7.17
CA ALA A 127 -24.45 -20.07 7.67
C ALA A 127 -24.23 -20.10 9.18
N VAL A 128 -23.12 -19.53 9.63
CA VAL A 128 -22.74 -19.48 11.05
C VAL A 128 -23.37 -18.25 11.70
N MET A 129 -24.11 -18.46 12.78
CA MET A 129 -24.69 -17.42 13.62
C MET A 129 -23.62 -16.86 14.55
N SER A 130 -23.36 -15.55 14.45
CA SER A 130 -22.34 -14.86 15.25
C SER A 130 -22.93 -13.63 15.94
N LYS A 131 -22.32 -13.20 17.05
CA LYS A 131 -22.70 -11.91 17.62
C LYS A 131 -22.40 -10.80 16.61
N PRO A 132 -23.31 -9.85 16.40
CA PRO A 132 -23.13 -8.82 15.39
C PRO A 132 -22.08 -7.79 15.79
N GLY A 133 -21.64 -7.01 14.80
CA GLY A 133 -20.91 -5.76 15.02
C GLY A 133 -21.79 -4.54 14.76
N THR A 134 -21.16 -3.37 14.77
CA THR A 134 -21.80 -2.08 14.48
C THR A 134 -21.05 -1.38 13.34
N ILE A 135 -21.76 -0.73 12.44
CA ILE A 135 -21.16 0.16 11.44
C ILE A 135 -21.47 1.61 11.83
N LYS A 136 -20.43 2.41 12.02
CA LYS A 136 -20.50 3.86 12.24
C LYS A 136 -20.14 4.58 10.94
N VAL A 137 -21.07 5.35 10.40
CA VAL A 137 -20.91 6.07 9.14
C VAL A 137 -20.86 7.57 9.40
N THR A 138 -19.83 8.26 8.91
CA THR A 138 -19.86 9.73 8.82
C THR A 138 -20.99 10.15 7.89
N VAL A 139 -21.83 11.10 8.31
CA VAL A 139 -22.93 11.58 7.46
C VAL A 139 -22.35 12.15 6.17
N PRO A 140 -22.78 11.66 4.99
CA PRO A 140 -22.29 12.18 3.71
C PRO A 140 -22.57 13.68 3.57
N GLU A 141 -21.64 14.42 2.97
CA GLU A 141 -21.84 15.85 2.72
C GLU A 141 -23.05 16.07 1.80
N GLY A 142 -23.86 17.07 2.10
CA GLY A 142 -25.08 17.37 1.36
C GLY A 142 -26.28 16.46 1.68
N SER A 143 -26.16 15.55 2.64
CA SER A 143 -27.29 14.70 3.08
C SER A 143 -28.44 15.53 3.64
N SER A 144 -29.68 15.15 3.30
CA SER A 144 -30.89 15.71 3.90
C SER A 144 -30.98 15.35 5.39
N SER A 145 -31.09 16.38 6.24
CA SER A 145 -31.25 16.23 7.69
C SER A 145 -32.55 15.56 8.11
N ASP A 146 -33.59 15.69 7.29
CA ASP A 146 -34.97 15.36 7.67
C ASP A 146 -35.46 14.10 6.93
N ASN A 147 -34.93 13.85 5.73
CA ASN A 147 -35.37 12.78 4.84
C ASN A 147 -34.28 11.77 4.50
N GLY A 148 -33.02 12.03 4.85
CA GLY A 148 -31.90 11.13 4.56
C GLY A 148 -31.92 9.86 5.41
N TYR A 149 -31.45 8.76 4.84
CA TYR A 149 -31.26 7.49 5.56
C TYR A 149 -30.10 6.69 4.97
N ILE A 150 -29.52 5.83 5.81
CA ILE A 150 -28.47 4.90 5.44
C ILE A 150 -28.99 3.48 5.68
N TYR A 151 -28.72 2.56 4.75
CA TYR A 151 -29.20 1.18 4.84
C TYR A 151 -28.25 0.18 4.19
N VAL A 152 -28.43 -1.10 4.55
CA VAL A 152 -27.78 -2.24 3.90
C VAL A 152 -28.79 -2.87 2.92
N PRO A 153 -28.53 -2.85 1.59
CA PRO A 153 -29.43 -3.46 0.62
C PRO A 153 -29.68 -4.95 0.86
N GLY A 154 -30.91 -5.40 0.60
CA GLY A 154 -31.29 -6.79 0.82
C GLY A 154 -31.50 -7.14 2.29
N THR A 155 -31.60 -6.16 3.18
CA THR A 155 -31.79 -6.38 4.61
C THR A 155 -32.78 -5.37 5.21
N THR A 156 -33.19 -5.61 6.45
CA THR A 156 -33.97 -4.66 7.26
C THR A 156 -33.08 -3.69 8.05
N ILE A 157 -31.75 -3.76 7.89
CA ILE A 157 -30.78 -2.94 8.63
C ILE A 157 -30.71 -1.56 8.00
N ALA A 158 -31.21 -0.57 8.72
CA ALA A 158 -31.22 0.81 8.27
C ALA A 158 -31.34 1.79 9.43
N ALA A 159 -30.92 3.03 9.21
CA ALA A 159 -31.03 4.12 10.16
C ALA A 159 -31.27 5.46 9.44
N LYS A 160 -32.09 6.34 10.03
CA LYS A 160 -32.28 7.69 9.52
C LYS A 160 -31.05 8.55 9.80
N VAL A 161 -30.73 9.46 8.88
CA VAL A 161 -29.84 10.58 9.16
C VAL A 161 -30.56 11.52 10.12
N ASN A 162 -29.87 11.95 11.18
CA ASN A 162 -30.37 12.96 12.10
C ASN A 162 -29.56 14.23 11.86
N GLY A 163 -30.23 15.34 11.54
CA GLY A 163 -29.61 16.61 11.16
C GLY A 163 -28.54 17.16 12.09
N ASP A 164 -28.64 16.86 13.39
CA ASP A 164 -27.68 17.34 14.39
C ASP A 164 -26.48 16.39 14.60
N SER A 165 -26.56 15.17 14.06
CA SER A 165 -25.53 14.15 14.26
C SER A 165 -24.50 14.16 13.14
N LYS A 166 -23.21 14.08 13.51
CA LYS A 166 -22.12 13.85 12.55
C LYS A 166 -22.06 12.41 12.06
N TYR A 167 -22.72 11.48 12.75
CA TYR A 167 -22.61 10.05 12.50
C TYR A 167 -23.97 9.35 12.51
N VAL A 168 -24.09 8.30 11.71
CA VAL A 168 -25.20 7.35 11.74
C VAL A 168 -24.64 5.99 12.15
N PHE A 169 -25.39 5.27 12.98
CA PHE A 169 -25.03 3.93 13.43
C PHE A 169 -26.01 2.92 12.83
N LEU A 170 -25.47 1.93 12.14
CA LEU A 170 -26.16 0.69 11.83
C LEU A 170 -25.74 -0.31 12.89
N ASP A 171 -26.65 -0.62 13.80
CA ASP A 171 -26.41 -1.58 14.87
C ASP A 171 -26.81 -2.99 14.44
N SER A 172 -26.34 -3.99 15.18
CA SER A 172 -26.77 -5.37 14.99
C SER A 172 -26.46 -5.90 13.57
N VAL A 173 -25.34 -5.47 12.99
CA VAL A 173 -24.93 -5.88 11.64
C VAL A 173 -24.26 -7.26 11.69
N PRO A 174 -24.72 -8.25 10.89
CA PRO A 174 -24.09 -9.56 10.83
C PRO A 174 -22.60 -9.50 10.48
N VAL A 175 -21.83 -10.43 11.03
CA VAL A 175 -20.38 -10.57 10.78
C VAL A 175 -20.12 -10.97 9.33
N GLY A 176 -19.06 -10.43 8.74
CA GLY A 176 -18.64 -10.73 7.38
C GLY A 176 -18.43 -9.47 6.52
N ALA A 177 -18.30 -9.67 5.21
CA ALA A 177 -18.20 -8.58 4.25
C ALA A 177 -19.61 -8.15 3.80
N ILE A 178 -20.05 -6.98 4.27
CA ILE A 178 -21.30 -6.35 3.85
C ILE A 178 -21.09 -5.77 2.45
N SER A 179 -21.85 -6.27 1.47
CA SER A 179 -21.66 -5.98 0.04
C SER A 179 -21.65 -4.49 -0.27
N SER A 180 -22.60 -3.74 0.27
CA SER A 180 -22.58 -2.28 0.22
C SER A 180 -23.37 -1.62 1.35
N ILE A 181 -22.99 -0.37 1.63
CA ILE A 181 -23.76 0.57 2.44
C ILE A 181 -24.26 1.67 1.52
N ASN A 182 -25.56 1.98 1.60
CA ASN A 182 -26.22 2.90 0.69
C ASN A 182 -26.86 4.07 1.45
N TYR A 183 -26.84 5.24 0.84
CA TYR A 183 -27.58 6.43 1.24
C TYR A 183 -28.75 6.67 0.29
N GLY A 184 -29.91 7.03 0.84
CA GLY A 184 -31.07 7.46 0.08
C GLY A 184 -31.85 8.55 0.81
N GLU A 185 -32.81 9.15 0.11
CA GLU A 185 -33.72 10.14 0.68
C GLU A 185 -35.18 9.70 0.52
N LEU A 186 -36.01 10.03 1.51
CA LEU A 186 -37.44 9.75 1.43
C LEU A 186 -38.05 10.53 0.26
N ASN A 187 -38.81 9.84 -0.59
CA ASN A 187 -39.41 10.34 -1.83
C ASN A 187 -38.42 10.61 -2.99
N ASP A 188 -37.14 10.28 -2.82
CA ASP A 188 -36.20 10.16 -3.93
C ASP A 188 -36.02 8.68 -4.29
N THR A 189 -35.90 8.42 -5.59
CA THR A 189 -35.59 7.09 -6.13
C THR A 189 -34.09 6.89 -6.35
N GLN A 190 -33.30 7.98 -6.36
CA GLN A 190 -31.86 7.94 -6.44
C GLN A 190 -31.28 7.41 -5.13
N VAL A 191 -30.32 6.48 -5.26
CA VAL A 191 -29.57 5.90 -4.15
C VAL A 191 -28.10 6.03 -4.47
N THR A 192 -27.32 6.45 -3.48
CA THR A 192 -25.87 6.55 -3.60
C THR A 192 -25.22 5.43 -2.80
N VAL A 193 -24.37 4.63 -3.42
CA VAL A 193 -23.51 3.71 -2.68
C VAL A 193 -22.43 4.52 -1.96
N ILE A 194 -22.36 4.36 -0.65
CA ILE A 194 -21.37 4.99 0.24
C ILE A 194 -20.08 4.18 0.26
N ARG A 195 -20.18 2.86 0.34
CA ARG A 195 -19.03 1.97 0.51
C ARG A 195 -19.37 0.56 0.05
N PHE A 196 -18.47 -0.08 -0.68
CA PHE A 196 -18.51 -1.50 -0.97
C PHE A 196 -17.63 -2.30 -0.01
N ASP A 197 -17.95 -3.58 0.14
CA ASP A 197 -17.15 -4.58 0.86
C ASP A 197 -16.77 -4.15 2.29
N VAL A 198 -17.77 -3.78 3.08
CA VAL A 198 -17.57 -3.30 4.45
C VAL A 198 -17.39 -4.49 5.39
N PRO A 199 -16.21 -4.69 5.98
CA PRO A 199 -16.01 -5.74 6.97
C PRO A 199 -16.77 -5.42 8.25
N VAL A 200 -17.38 -6.44 8.84
CA VAL A 200 -17.96 -6.37 10.17
C VAL A 200 -17.39 -7.51 10.99
N THR A 201 -16.70 -7.15 12.08
CA THR A 201 -16.19 -8.10 13.07
C THR A 201 -17.18 -8.19 14.24
N SER A 202 -17.29 -9.37 14.84
CA SER A 202 -18.13 -9.62 16.02
C SER A 202 -17.82 -8.64 17.15
N GLU A 203 -18.84 -7.97 17.67
CA GLU A 203 -18.76 -7.03 18.82
C GLU A 203 -17.83 -5.81 18.61
N GLU A 204 -17.37 -5.54 17.39
CA GLU A 204 -16.55 -4.36 17.06
C GLU A 204 -17.34 -3.29 16.29
N VAL A 205 -16.77 -2.08 16.22
CA VAL A 205 -17.30 -0.97 15.42
C VAL A 205 -16.45 -0.76 14.17
N THR A 206 -17.03 -1.01 12.99
CA THR A 206 -16.43 -0.60 11.71
C THR A 206 -16.78 0.86 11.42
N ILE A 207 -15.77 1.68 11.13
CA ILE A 207 -15.98 3.11 10.85
C ILE A 207 -15.80 3.40 9.36
N ILE A 208 -16.81 4.02 8.76
CA ILE A 208 -16.76 4.58 7.40
C ILE A 208 -16.55 6.09 7.51
N LEU A 209 -15.31 6.53 7.32
CA LEU A 209 -14.89 7.92 7.49
C LEU A 209 -15.09 8.78 6.24
N GLU A 210 -14.78 8.22 5.07
CA GLU A 210 -14.81 8.89 3.75
C GLU A 210 -15.99 8.37 2.91
N PRO A 211 -17.25 8.72 3.22
CA PRO A 211 -18.42 8.13 2.57
C PRO A 211 -18.58 8.50 1.08
N SER A 212 -17.80 9.47 0.58
CA SER A 212 -17.77 9.86 -0.82
C SER A 212 -16.90 8.94 -1.69
N LEU A 213 -15.99 8.18 -1.06
CA LEU A 213 -15.10 7.22 -1.72
C LEU A 213 -15.70 5.83 -1.56
N LYS A 214 -15.95 5.09 -2.63
CA LYS A 214 -16.73 3.85 -2.56
C LYS A 214 -15.90 2.61 -2.22
N HIS A 215 -14.59 2.65 -2.39
CA HIS A 215 -13.71 1.49 -2.23
C HIS A 215 -12.58 1.77 -1.25
N ALA A 216 -12.20 0.75 -0.49
CA ALA A 216 -11.16 0.85 0.53
C ALA A 216 -10.25 -0.39 0.49
N LYS A 217 -8.97 -0.22 0.79
CA LYS A 217 -8.02 -1.33 0.91
C LYS A 217 -7.10 -1.12 2.10
N LYS A 218 -6.95 -2.16 2.91
CA LYS A 218 -5.96 -2.20 3.98
C LYS A 218 -4.57 -2.45 3.40
N ILE A 219 -3.62 -1.64 3.83
CA ILE A 219 -2.21 -1.74 3.48
C ILE A 219 -1.46 -1.87 4.80
N CYS A 220 -0.89 -3.05 5.04
CA CYS A 220 -0.20 -3.39 6.27
C CYS A 220 1.31 -3.46 6.07
N PHE A 221 2.06 -3.31 7.15
CA PHE A 221 3.51 -3.30 7.14
C PHE A 221 4.03 -4.51 7.91
N ASN A 222 4.91 -5.29 7.29
CA ASN A 222 5.59 -6.41 7.93
C ASN A 222 7.07 -6.08 8.15
N THR A 223 7.42 -5.71 9.37
CA THR A 223 8.81 -5.45 9.80
C THR A 223 9.40 -6.62 10.59
N THR A 224 8.67 -7.74 10.73
CA THR A 224 9.19 -8.97 11.35
C THR A 224 10.26 -9.63 10.47
N ALA A 225 10.89 -10.69 10.98
CA ALA A 225 11.89 -11.48 10.25
C ALA A 225 11.38 -12.10 8.93
N THR A 226 10.05 -12.20 8.73
CA THR A 226 9.45 -12.69 7.48
C THR A 226 9.22 -11.59 6.44
N GLY A 227 9.36 -10.33 6.83
CA GLY A 227 9.20 -9.15 5.98
C GLY A 227 10.49 -8.34 5.88
N ALA A 228 10.43 -7.06 6.24
CA ALA A 228 11.57 -6.16 6.17
C ALA A 228 12.67 -6.43 7.22
N ASP A 229 12.37 -7.23 8.26
CA ASP A 229 13.30 -7.60 9.33
C ASP A 229 13.95 -6.37 10.02
N VAL A 230 13.12 -5.40 10.42
CA VAL A 230 13.56 -4.15 11.05
C VAL A 230 13.12 -4.16 12.51
N ALA A 231 14.10 -4.12 13.43
CA ALA A 231 13.83 -4.27 14.86
C ALA A 231 13.40 -2.96 15.52
N GLY A 232 13.99 -1.82 15.13
CA GLY A 232 13.69 -0.52 15.69
C GLY A 232 12.50 0.16 15.03
N ASN A 233 11.88 1.09 15.77
CA ASN A 233 10.86 1.98 15.22
C ASN A 233 11.51 3.01 14.31
N VAL A 234 10.79 3.35 13.26
CA VAL A 234 11.25 4.19 12.16
C VAL A 234 10.28 5.37 12.00
N ILE A 235 10.76 6.62 12.11
CA ILE A 235 9.91 7.83 12.22
C ILE A 235 9.85 8.63 10.91
N GLY A 236 8.64 9.01 10.47
CA GLY A 236 8.42 9.93 9.35
C GLY A 236 8.72 9.34 7.97
N PHE A 237 8.47 8.04 7.77
CA PHE A 237 8.90 7.27 6.60
C PHE A 237 7.97 7.43 5.38
N PRO A 238 8.50 7.80 4.20
CA PRO A 238 7.77 7.72 2.95
C PRO A 238 7.77 6.26 2.47
N VAL A 239 6.67 5.57 2.74
CA VAL A 239 6.42 4.20 2.27
C VAL A 239 6.10 4.22 0.78
N LEU A 240 6.84 3.44 0.00
CA LEU A 240 6.54 3.15 -1.39
C LEU A 240 5.38 2.17 -1.49
N ILE A 241 4.36 2.52 -2.27
CA ILE A 241 3.21 1.67 -2.58
C ILE A 241 3.15 1.49 -4.09
N ARG A 242 3.15 0.23 -4.54
CA ARG A 242 3.03 -0.14 -5.95
C ARG A 242 1.67 -0.76 -6.21
N LEU A 243 0.90 -0.12 -7.08
CA LEU A 243 -0.39 -0.64 -7.52
C LEU A 243 -0.24 -1.32 -8.88
N SER A 244 -0.84 -2.50 -8.99
CA SER A 244 -0.97 -3.27 -10.24
C SER A 244 -2.37 -3.85 -10.34
N SER A 245 -2.71 -4.44 -11.49
CA SER A 245 -3.96 -5.21 -11.65
C SER A 245 -4.13 -6.36 -10.64
N ASP A 246 -3.04 -6.80 -9.99
CA ASP A 246 -3.08 -7.86 -8.98
C ASP A 246 -3.66 -7.37 -7.64
N ASN A 247 -3.56 -6.07 -7.37
CA ASN A 247 -3.92 -5.50 -6.07
C ASN A 247 -4.85 -4.28 -6.17
N PHE A 248 -5.13 -3.76 -7.36
CA PHE A 248 -5.93 -2.55 -7.55
C PHE A 248 -6.68 -2.56 -8.89
N ASP A 249 -7.97 -2.22 -8.85
CA ASP A 249 -8.79 -2.06 -10.05
C ASP A 249 -8.79 -0.59 -10.49
N PHE A 250 -8.02 -0.30 -11.55
CA PHE A 250 -7.86 1.04 -12.09
C PHE A 250 -9.14 1.59 -12.75
N LEU A 251 -10.16 0.75 -13.01
CA LEU A 251 -11.45 1.20 -13.53
C LEU A 251 -12.32 1.84 -12.44
N GLN A 252 -12.03 1.56 -11.17
CA GLN A 252 -12.78 2.08 -10.03
C GLN A 252 -12.32 3.47 -9.60
N ALA A 253 -11.14 3.93 -10.04
CA ALA A 253 -10.60 5.23 -9.67
C ALA A 253 -10.70 6.24 -10.81
N HIS A 254 -10.66 7.53 -10.47
CA HIS A 254 -10.62 8.57 -11.49
C HIS A 254 -9.30 8.59 -12.26
N LYS A 255 -9.34 9.17 -13.47
CA LYS A 255 -8.14 9.38 -14.29
C LYS A 255 -7.08 10.12 -13.47
N ASN A 256 -5.85 9.64 -13.51
CA ASN A 256 -4.69 10.16 -12.77
C ASN A 256 -4.74 9.96 -11.24
N GLY A 257 -5.68 9.17 -10.70
CA GLY A 257 -5.75 8.85 -9.28
C GLY A 257 -6.14 10.02 -8.38
N SER A 258 -6.88 11.01 -8.89
CA SER A 258 -7.19 12.24 -8.15
C SER A 258 -8.10 12.04 -6.94
N ASP A 259 -8.78 10.90 -6.87
CA ASP A 259 -9.67 10.48 -5.78
C ASP A 259 -9.00 9.52 -4.77
N ILE A 260 -7.70 9.28 -4.88
CA ILE A 260 -6.96 8.49 -3.89
C ILE A 260 -6.87 9.26 -2.57
N ARG A 261 -7.12 8.59 -1.44
CA ARG A 261 -6.87 9.10 -0.09
C ARG A 261 -6.23 8.03 0.78
N PHE A 262 -5.46 8.44 1.78
CA PHE A 262 -4.88 7.54 2.78
C PHE A 262 -5.17 8.04 4.19
N THR A 263 -5.49 7.11 5.10
CA THR A 263 -5.65 7.41 6.53
C THR A 263 -5.02 6.35 7.41
N LYS A 264 -4.76 6.72 8.66
CA LYS A 264 -4.53 5.77 9.76
C LYS A 264 -5.85 5.12 10.20
N ASN A 265 -5.74 4.09 11.05
CA ASN A 265 -6.90 3.42 11.64
C ASN A 265 -7.80 4.36 12.48
N ASP A 266 -7.25 5.44 13.03
CA ASP A 266 -8.02 6.45 13.78
C ASP A 266 -8.70 7.51 12.88
N GLY A 267 -8.47 7.44 11.56
CA GLY A 267 -9.01 8.36 10.57
C GLY A 267 -8.16 9.57 10.26
N THR A 268 -7.00 9.72 10.88
CA THR A 268 -6.05 10.79 10.54
C THR A 268 -5.57 10.63 9.10
N SER A 269 -5.76 11.66 8.27
CA SER A 269 -5.26 11.69 6.89
C SER A 269 -3.74 11.64 6.82
N LEU A 270 -3.20 10.95 5.81
CA LEU A 270 -1.78 10.82 5.55
C LEU A 270 -1.42 11.55 4.25
N SER A 271 -0.35 12.35 4.30
CA SER A 271 0.23 12.96 3.11
C SER A 271 0.78 11.88 2.18
N TYR A 272 0.56 12.06 0.89
CA TYR A 272 1.02 11.13 -0.14
C TYR A 272 1.44 11.87 -1.41
N GLU A 273 2.22 11.20 -2.24
CA GLU A 273 2.58 11.62 -3.59
C GLU A 273 2.16 10.54 -4.58
N ILE A 274 1.68 10.97 -5.75
CA ILE A 274 1.52 10.10 -6.91
C ILE A 274 2.71 10.38 -7.84
N GLU A 275 3.71 9.49 -7.80
CA GLU A 275 4.90 9.62 -8.65
C GLU A 275 4.56 9.26 -10.10
N THR A 276 3.83 8.17 -10.30
CA THR A 276 3.35 7.73 -11.62
C THR A 276 1.95 7.16 -11.49
N TRP A 277 1.07 7.52 -12.43
CA TRP A 277 -0.25 6.92 -12.59
C TRP A 277 -0.51 6.58 -14.05
N ASP A 278 -0.42 5.29 -14.39
CA ASP A 278 -0.67 4.76 -15.71
C ASP A 278 -1.83 3.76 -15.66
N SER A 279 -3.05 4.28 -15.79
CA SER A 279 -4.26 3.46 -15.80
C SER A 279 -4.40 2.62 -17.08
N VAL A 280 -3.64 2.91 -18.14
CA VAL A 280 -3.66 2.13 -19.39
C VAL A 280 -2.90 0.82 -19.19
N ASN A 281 -1.72 0.90 -18.57
CA ASN A 281 -0.90 -0.27 -18.26
C ASN A 281 -1.17 -0.86 -16.86
N SER A 282 -2.17 -0.34 -16.14
CA SER A 282 -2.54 -0.74 -14.77
C SER A 282 -1.34 -0.72 -13.83
N LYS A 283 -0.61 0.39 -13.82
CA LYS A 283 0.56 0.61 -12.95
C LYS A 283 0.48 1.97 -12.28
N ALA A 284 0.66 2.02 -10.97
CA ALA A 284 0.91 3.25 -10.26
C ALA A 284 1.97 3.09 -9.18
N VAL A 285 2.66 4.19 -8.92
CA VAL A 285 3.70 4.32 -7.89
C VAL A 285 3.34 5.51 -7.04
N LEU A 286 3.18 5.26 -5.74
CA LEU A 286 2.82 6.27 -4.75
C LEU A 286 3.79 6.24 -3.57
N TRP A 287 4.03 7.39 -2.96
CA TRP A 287 4.75 7.52 -1.70
C TRP A 287 3.79 8.00 -0.63
N VAL A 288 3.70 7.32 0.51
CA VAL A 288 2.82 7.70 1.62
C VAL A 288 3.64 7.95 2.87
N LYS A 289 3.54 9.15 3.44
CA LYS A 289 4.24 9.50 4.67
C LYS A 289 3.55 8.86 5.87
N VAL A 290 4.23 7.93 6.52
CA VAL A 290 3.79 7.31 7.77
C VAL A 290 4.65 7.85 8.91
N ASP A 291 3.99 8.37 9.94
CA ASP A 291 4.64 9.02 11.09
C ASP A 291 5.54 8.08 11.88
N THR A 292 5.17 6.82 12.05
CA THR A 292 6.00 5.80 12.67
C THR A 292 5.71 4.45 12.04
N ILE A 293 6.73 3.78 11.52
CA ILE A 293 6.70 2.36 11.19
C ILE A 293 7.24 1.61 12.41
N PHE A 294 6.42 0.75 13.01
CA PHE A 294 6.82 -0.01 14.19
C PHE A 294 7.76 -1.16 13.81
N GLY A 295 8.84 -1.33 14.58
CA GLY A 295 9.78 -2.43 14.40
C GLY A 295 9.21 -3.76 14.91
N ASN A 296 9.62 -4.87 14.27
CA ASN A 296 9.17 -6.22 14.57
C ASN A 296 7.64 -6.36 14.74
N ASN A 297 6.89 -5.84 13.77
CA ASN A 297 5.44 -5.75 13.78
C ASN A 297 4.86 -6.17 12.42
N ASP A 298 3.71 -6.85 12.43
CA ASP A 298 2.96 -7.29 11.23
C ASP A 298 1.46 -6.93 11.29
N ASN A 299 1.06 -6.14 12.28
CA ASN A 299 -0.32 -5.75 12.57
C ASN A 299 -0.61 -4.28 12.25
N GLN A 300 0.43 -3.46 12.05
CA GLN A 300 0.27 -2.07 11.67
C GLN A 300 -0.26 -1.95 10.25
N CYS A 301 -1.34 -1.18 10.06
CA CYS A 301 -1.91 -0.90 8.76
C CYS A 301 -2.34 0.55 8.62
N ILE A 302 -2.46 0.99 7.38
CA ILE A 302 -3.16 2.19 6.93
C ILE A 302 -4.29 1.77 5.99
N THR A 303 -5.20 2.69 5.68
CA THR A 303 -6.28 2.45 4.72
C THR A 303 -6.14 3.38 3.52
N MET A 304 -6.19 2.83 2.32
CA MET A 304 -6.33 3.57 1.07
C MET A 304 -7.81 3.61 0.67
N TYR A 305 -8.30 4.75 0.19
CA TYR A 305 -9.66 4.95 -0.31
C TYR A 305 -9.66 5.51 -1.73
N TRP A 306 -10.68 5.15 -2.52
CA TRP A 306 -10.91 5.65 -3.89
C TRP A 306 -12.36 5.42 -4.32
N GLY A 307 -12.71 5.82 -5.55
CA GLY A 307 -14.01 5.54 -6.17
C GLY A 307 -15.03 6.62 -5.94
N ALA A 308 -14.62 7.89 -6.07
CA ALA A 308 -15.55 9.00 -6.01
C ALA A 308 -16.59 8.91 -7.14
N SER A 309 -17.82 9.36 -6.89
CA SER A 309 -18.84 9.49 -7.94
C SER A 309 -18.53 10.63 -8.91
N ILE A 310 -17.79 11.63 -8.45
CA ILE A 310 -17.42 12.83 -9.19
C ILE A 310 -15.91 13.04 -9.09
N PRO A 311 -15.25 13.59 -10.14
CA PRO A 311 -13.82 13.88 -10.06
C PRO A 311 -13.50 14.80 -8.88
N LEU A 312 -12.61 14.35 -8.01
CA LEU A 312 -12.08 15.15 -6.91
C LEU A 312 -10.76 15.80 -7.32
N THR A 313 -10.45 16.93 -6.68
CA THR A 313 -9.10 17.50 -6.74
C THR A 313 -8.13 16.55 -6.03
N SER A 314 -6.97 16.31 -6.64
CA SER A 314 -5.92 15.51 -6.01
C SER A 314 -5.39 16.20 -4.77
N GLU A 315 -5.19 15.44 -3.70
CA GLU A 315 -4.52 15.87 -2.47
C GLU A 315 -3.06 15.42 -2.42
N ALA A 316 -2.55 14.85 -3.52
CA ALA A 316 -1.16 14.44 -3.61
C ALA A 316 -0.22 15.65 -3.51
N SER A 317 0.78 15.56 -2.63
CA SER A 317 1.75 16.59 -2.34
C SER A 317 3.10 15.97 -2.00
N GLY A 318 4.01 15.95 -2.97
CA GLY A 318 5.38 15.47 -2.78
C GLY A 318 6.10 16.23 -1.67
N SER A 319 5.89 17.54 -1.57
CA SER A 319 6.57 18.37 -0.57
C SER A 319 6.13 18.09 0.87
N ASP A 320 4.90 17.59 1.06
CA ASP A 320 4.42 17.20 2.40
C ASP A 320 4.93 15.80 2.78
N VAL A 321 5.12 14.92 1.79
CA VAL A 321 5.75 13.60 1.97
C VAL A 321 7.24 13.75 2.27
N PHE A 322 7.95 14.48 1.42
CA PHE A 322 9.38 14.77 1.49
C PHE A 322 9.62 16.15 2.10
N ASP A 323 9.15 16.30 3.33
CA ASP A 323 9.14 17.54 4.10
C ASP A 323 10.56 18.01 4.48
N THR A 324 10.88 19.26 4.14
CA THR A 324 12.20 19.84 4.41
C THR A 324 12.46 20.09 5.89
N ALA A 325 11.41 20.28 6.70
CA ALA A 325 11.52 20.36 8.16
C ALA A 325 11.81 18.99 8.79
N ALA A 326 11.40 17.90 8.13
CA ALA A 326 11.75 16.52 8.49
C ALA A 326 13.11 16.07 7.91
N GLY A 327 13.89 17.02 7.37
CA GLY A 327 15.26 16.81 6.96
C GLY A 327 15.45 16.34 5.52
N PHE A 328 14.41 16.25 4.68
CA PHE A 328 14.60 16.04 3.24
C PHE A 328 15.12 17.32 2.58
N GLN A 329 16.23 17.26 1.84
CA GLN A 329 16.83 18.44 1.20
C GLN A 329 16.75 18.41 -0.33
N GLY A 330 16.54 17.25 -0.92
CA GLY A 330 16.22 17.06 -2.34
C GLY A 330 15.86 15.61 -2.62
N VAL A 331 14.84 15.39 -3.44
CA VAL A 331 14.34 14.05 -3.81
C VAL A 331 13.99 14.05 -5.29
N TRP A 332 14.68 13.25 -6.08
CA TRP A 332 14.52 13.20 -7.53
C TRP A 332 14.15 11.78 -8.00
N HIS A 333 12.90 11.62 -8.46
CA HIS A 333 12.30 10.37 -8.95
C HIS A 333 12.50 10.09 -10.45
N PHE A 334 13.03 11.06 -11.22
CA PHE A 334 13.22 10.94 -12.68
C PHE A 334 11.94 10.67 -13.51
N ASN A 335 10.76 10.93 -12.92
CA ASN A 335 9.44 10.81 -13.54
C ASN A 335 9.11 11.99 -14.46
N ASN A 336 9.73 12.12 -15.64
CA ASN A 336 9.17 13.01 -16.67
C ASN A 336 9.68 12.75 -18.09
N THR A 337 8.75 12.63 -19.04
CA THR A 337 9.03 12.32 -20.46
C THR A 337 8.72 13.48 -21.42
N ALA A 338 8.15 14.60 -20.94
CA ALA A 338 7.74 15.71 -21.82
C ALA A 338 8.78 16.83 -21.96
N ASP A 339 9.39 17.30 -20.86
CA ASP A 339 10.20 18.53 -20.84
C ASP A 339 11.68 18.32 -20.46
N ALA A 340 12.10 17.06 -20.31
CA ALA A 340 13.42 16.64 -19.83
C ALA A 340 13.81 17.10 -18.39
N THR A 341 13.09 18.02 -17.76
CA THR A 341 13.35 18.44 -16.36
C THR A 341 13.08 17.30 -15.37
N VAL A 342 14.06 17.05 -14.47
CA VAL A 342 13.93 16.08 -13.37
C VAL A 342 13.45 16.81 -12.12
N LYS A 343 12.24 16.46 -11.66
CA LYS A 343 11.61 17.23 -10.58
C LYS A 343 12.17 16.92 -9.20
N ASP A 344 12.30 17.94 -8.36
CA ASP A 344 12.54 17.81 -6.92
C ASP A 344 11.19 17.76 -6.19
N ALA A 345 10.90 16.63 -5.54
CA ALA A 345 9.66 16.42 -4.81
C ALA A 345 9.56 17.27 -3.53
N THR A 346 10.67 17.85 -3.04
CA THR A 346 10.67 18.66 -1.83
C THR A 346 10.18 20.09 -2.06
N ALA A 347 9.91 20.83 -0.97
CA ALA A 347 9.60 22.26 -1.04
C ALA A 347 10.76 23.14 -1.55
N ASN A 348 12.00 22.61 -1.61
CA ASN A 348 13.16 23.36 -2.10
C ASN A 348 13.11 23.59 -3.62
N ARG A 349 12.45 22.68 -4.37
CA ARG A 349 12.28 22.77 -5.83
C ARG A 349 13.60 22.94 -6.58
N PHE A 350 14.64 22.20 -6.19
CA PHE A 350 15.91 22.14 -6.92
C PHE A 350 15.77 21.30 -8.19
N GLU A 351 14.96 21.78 -9.14
CA GLU A 351 14.64 21.09 -10.38
C GLU A 351 15.91 20.82 -11.20
N GLY A 352 16.12 19.57 -11.60
CA GLY A 352 17.24 19.13 -12.41
C GLY A 352 17.08 19.47 -13.89
N THR A 353 18.10 20.07 -14.48
CA THR A 353 18.20 20.35 -15.92
C THR A 353 19.22 19.39 -16.54
N PRO A 354 18.81 18.50 -17.47
CA PRO A 354 19.76 17.68 -18.21
C PRO A 354 20.70 18.50 -19.10
N ARG A 355 21.94 18.05 -19.19
CA ARG A 355 23.05 18.71 -19.91
C ARG A 355 23.94 17.67 -20.62
N GLY A 356 24.87 18.18 -21.43
CA GLY A 356 25.78 17.37 -22.25
C GLY A 356 25.24 17.11 -23.65
N LYS A 357 26.06 16.50 -24.53
CA LYS A 357 25.62 16.13 -25.88
C LYS A 357 24.67 14.93 -25.86
N ASN A 358 24.91 14.00 -24.94
CA ASN A 358 24.10 12.78 -24.77
C ASN A 358 23.13 12.95 -23.60
N ILE A 359 22.11 13.80 -23.74
CA ILE A 359 21.11 14.06 -22.70
C ILE A 359 20.58 12.75 -22.11
N PRO A 360 20.63 12.56 -20.77
CA PRO A 360 20.10 11.36 -20.13
C PRO A 360 18.63 11.12 -20.50
N ALA A 361 18.33 9.91 -20.97
CA ALA A 361 16.96 9.53 -21.32
C ALA A 361 16.20 9.06 -20.09
N SER A 362 14.91 9.39 -19.98
CA SER A 362 14.02 8.76 -19.00
C SER A 362 13.60 7.39 -19.53
N ILE A 363 13.90 6.33 -18.79
CA ILE A 363 13.52 4.95 -19.12
C ILE A 363 12.88 4.28 -17.90
N GLN A 364 12.30 3.10 -18.06
CA GLN A 364 11.79 2.34 -16.92
C GLN A 364 12.91 2.06 -15.89
N GLY A 365 12.68 2.50 -14.64
CA GLY A 365 13.61 2.41 -13.53
C GLY A 365 13.36 1.20 -12.63
N LEU A 366 13.98 1.23 -11.44
CA LEU A 366 13.63 0.31 -10.35
C LEU A 366 12.29 0.74 -9.72
N ILE A 367 12.10 2.05 -9.59
CA ILE A 367 10.87 2.68 -9.12
C ILE A 367 10.49 3.69 -10.21
N GLY A 368 9.28 3.55 -10.77
CA GLY A 368 8.84 4.41 -11.86
C GLY A 368 9.85 4.47 -13.02
N SER A 369 10.47 5.63 -13.20
CA SER A 369 11.44 5.91 -14.25
C SER A 369 12.83 6.20 -13.68
N ALA A 370 13.89 5.87 -14.42
CA ALA A 370 15.27 6.18 -14.09
C ALA A 370 15.92 7.03 -15.18
N GLY A 371 16.99 7.75 -14.83
CA GLY A 371 17.87 8.40 -15.80
C GLY A 371 18.85 7.41 -16.42
N ALA A 372 18.89 7.33 -17.75
CA ALA A 372 19.87 6.56 -18.50
C ALA A 372 21.00 7.45 -19.01
N PHE A 373 22.17 7.33 -18.38
CA PHE A 373 23.36 8.16 -18.63
C PHE A 373 24.32 7.44 -19.57
N LYS A 374 24.76 8.16 -20.61
CA LYS A 374 25.74 7.68 -21.60
C LYS A 374 26.68 8.80 -22.01
N GLY A 375 27.96 8.47 -22.17
CA GLY A 375 28.94 9.43 -22.69
C GLY A 375 29.12 10.63 -21.77
N ASP A 376 28.75 11.82 -22.24
CA ASP A 376 28.92 13.12 -21.56
C ASP A 376 27.60 13.69 -20.99
N GLY A 377 26.55 12.87 -20.91
CA GLY A 377 25.25 13.27 -20.37
C GLY A 377 25.23 13.36 -18.85
N TYR A 378 24.58 14.38 -18.30
CA TYR A 378 24.42 14.56 -16.85
C TYR A 378 23.20 15.44 -16.53
N ILE A 379 22.89 15.60 -15.24
CA ILE A 379 21.86 16.53 -14.76
C ILE A 379 22.49 17.51 -13.79
N GLU A 380 22.24 18.78 -14.02
CA GLU A 380 22.62 19.89 -13.14
C GLU A 380 21.40 20.34 -12.36
N MET A 381 21.53 20.58 -11.05
CA MET A 381 20.48 21.15 -10.20
C MET A 381 20.78 22.64 -9.99
N PRO A 382 20.37 23.55 -10.90
CA PRO A 382 20.65 24.97 -10.77
C PRO A 382 20.09 25.55 -9.46
N GLY A 383 20.76 26.58 -8.94
CA GLY A 383 20.35 27.25 -7.70
C GLY A 383 20.78 26.55 -6.42
N THR A 384 21.56 25.46 -6.53
CA THR A 384 22.11 24.74 -5.38
C THR A 384 23.52 25.20 -4.98
N ALA A 385 24.15 26.07 -5.78
CA ALA A 385 25.30 26.86 -5.37
C ALA A 385 24.94 27.68 -4.11
N ASN A 386 25.74 27.56 -3.04
CA ASN A 386 25.50 28.23 -1.75
C ASN A 386 24.11 27.97 -1.12
N SER A 387 23.46 26.83 -1.41
CA SER A 387 22.17 26.44 -0.82
C SER A 387 22.29 25.53 0.40
N VAL A 388 21.14 25.05 0.91
CA VAL A 388 21.01 24.04 1.97
C VAL A 388 21.67 22.69 1.65
N LEU A 389 22.06 22.46 0.39
CA LEU A 389 22.85 21.29 0.00
C LEU A 389 24.35 21.45 0.34
N ASN A 390 24.79 22.60 0.88
CA ASN A 390 26.12 22.75 1.44
C ASN A 390 26.12 22.33 2.90
N PHE A 391 26.62 21.12 3.16
CA PHE A 391 26.90 20.70 4.53
C PHE A 391 28.26 21.23 4.98
N PRO A 392 28.40 21.68 6.24
CA PRO A 392 29.70 22.06 6.79
C PRO A 392 30.63 20.84 6.85
N GLU A 393 31.93 21.10 6.99
CA GLU A 393 32.90 20.06 7.36
C GLU A 393 32.46 19.39 8.67
N HIS A 394 32.52 18.06 8.74
CA HIS A 394 31.95 17.28 9.85
C HIS A 394 30.46 17.55 10.10
N GLY A 395 29.72 17.91 9.05
CA GLY A 395 28.27 18.05 9.10
C GLY A 395 27.55 16.72 9.35
N THR A 396 26.22 16.80 9.38
CA THR A 396 25.35 15.61 9.46
C THR A 396 24.44 15.59 8.25
N TYR A 397 24.49 14.51 7.47
CA TYR A 397 23.67 14.32 6.28
C TYR A 397 23.74 12.88 5.77
N SER A 398 22.82 12.53 4.88
CA SER A 398 22.84 11.30 4.10
C SER A 398 22.58 11.58 2.63
N LEU A 399 23.23 10.83 1.76
CA LEU A 399 23.06 10.87 0.31
C LEU A 399 22.79 9.45 -0.17
N SER A 400 21.67 9.24 -0.87
CA SER A 400 21.31 7.93 -1.42
C SER A 400 20.98 7.97 -2.90
N ALA A 401 21.19 6.84 -3.57
CA ALA A 401 20.74 6.59 -4.93
C ALA A 401 20.58 5.08 -5.16
N TRP A 402 19.64 4.71 -6.03
CA TRP A 402 19.69 3.43 -6.72
C TRP A 402 20.55 3.58 -7.98
N VAL A 403 21.45 2.62 -8.20
CA VAL A 403 22.46 2.70 -9.26
C VAL A 403 22.57 1.36 -9.97
N ASN A 404 22.66 1.40 -11.30
CA ASN A 404 23.01 0.25 -12.15
C ASN A 404 24.07 0.68 -13.16
N ILE A 405 25.35 0.48 -12.81
CA ILE A 405 26.49 0.89 -13.66
C ILE A 405 26.75 -0.14 -14.77
N ASP A 406 27.02 0.32 -15.99
CA ASP A 406 27.19 -0.57 -17.15
C ASP A 406 28.49 -1.38 -17.09
N SER A 407 29.58 -0.74 -16.67
CA SER A 407 30.90 -1.34 -16.62
C SER A 407 31.81 -0.66 -15.59
N LEU A 408 32.64 -1.46 -14.94
CA LEU A 408 33.57 -1.02 -13.90
C LEU A 408 34.89 -0.52 -14.52
N VAL A 409 34.79 0.54 -15.35
CA VAL A 409 35.91 1.12 -16.10
C VAL A 409 36.02 2.63 -15.85
N GLY A 410 37.09 3.24 -16.36
CA GLY A 410 37.40 4.66 -16.13
C GLY A 410 38.13 4.87 -14.81
N GLU A 411 38.59 6.10 -14.57
CA GLU A 411 39.23 6.46 -13.30
C GLU A 411 38.17 6.61 -12.20
N TYR A 412 37.17 7.46 -12.47
CA TYR A 412 35.99 7.66 -11.64
C TYR A 412 34.73 7.75 -12.52
N GLN A 413 33.58 7.41 -11.93
CA GLN A 413 32.26 7.68 -12.47
C GLN A 413 31.37 8.26 -11.36
N MET A 414 30.89 9.49 -11.54
CA MET A 414 30.17 10.26 -10.50
C MET A 414 28.67 9.97 -10.52
N ILE A 415 28.13 9.47 -9.41
CA ILE A 415 26.68 9.21 -9.28
C ILE A 415 25.98 10.50 -8.88
N ALA A 416 26.42 11.10 -7.77
CA ALA A 416 25.85 12.31 -7.19
C ALA A 416 26.97 13.12 -6.52
N SER A 417 27.10 14.40 -6.85
CA SER A 417 28.26 15.21 -6.47
C SER A 417 27.88 16.65 -6.14
N LYS A 418 28.46 17.17 -5.07
CA LYS A 418 28.49 18.62 -4.76
C LYS A 418 29.90 19.19 -5.00
N GLY A 419 30.63 18.59 -5.93
CA GLY A 419 32.01 18.92 -6.28
C GLY A 419 33.05 18.14 -5.48
N ASP A 420 34.26 18.07 -6.04
CA ASP A 420 35.38 17.29 -5.51
C ASP A 420 35.73 17.71 -4.09
N LYS A 421 35.63 19.01 -3.83
CA LYS A 421 35.98 19.66 -2.57
C LYS A 421 34.77 19.84 -1.64
N GLN A 422 33.77 18.97 -1.74
CA GLN A 422 32.72 18.86 -0.73
C GLN A 422 32.36 17.41 -0.45
N TYR A 423 31.42 16.82 -1.19
CA TYR A 423 31.01 15.43 -0.98
C TYR A 423 30.52 14.79 -2.27
N ASN A 424 30.76 13.48 -2.40
CA ASN A 424 30.42 12.69 -3.57
C ASN A 424 29.97 11.29 -3.20
N LEU A 425 29.02 10.77 -3.97
CA LEU A 425 28.78 9.34 -4.14
C LEU A 425 29.26 8.96 -5.54
N GLN A 426 30.17 7.99 -5.62
CA GLN A 426 30.90 7.71 -6.86
C GLN A 426 31.36 6.25 -6.97
N PHE A 427 31.82 5.88 -8.17
CA PHE A 427 32.59 4.67 -8.43
C PHE A 427 34.06 5.05 -8.70
N LYS A 428 35.00 4.26 -8.18
CA LYS A 428 36.44 4.35 -8.47
C LYS A 428 36.93 3.11 -9.19
N GLY A 429 37.46 3.27 -10.41
CA GLY A 429 37.87 2.16 -11.25
C GLY A 429 39.16 1.47 -10.82
N ALA A 430 40.09 2.20 -10.21
CA ALA A 430 41.37 1.62 -9.75
C ALA A 430 41.17 0.50 -8.72
N THR A 431 40.21 0.68 -7.81
CA THR A 431 39.87 -0.30 -6.77
C THR A 431 38.60 -1.08 -7.08
N LYS A 432 37.82 -0.66 -8.09
CA LYS A 432 36.49 -1.17 -8.42
C LYS A 432 35.51 -1.07 -7.26
N ASN A 433 35.55 0.06 -6.55
CA ASN A 433 34.70 0.29 -5.39
C ASN A 433 33.64 1.38 -5.64
N TRP A 434 32.49 1.21 -5.02
CA TRP A 434 31.62 2.30 -4.62
C TRP A 434 32.30 3.10 -3.51
N GLN A 435 32.15 4.43 -3.54
CA GLN A 435 32.74 5.32 -2.57
C GLN A 435 31.75 6.40 -2.18
N PHE A 436 31.71 6.68 -0.89
CA PHE A 436 31.20 7.93 -0.35
C PHE A 436 32.38 8.73 0.19
N THR A 437 32.51 9.98 -0.24
CA THR A 437 33.66 10.82 0.09
C THR A 437 33.24 12.18 0.62
N GLU A 438 34.02 12.73 1.57
CA GLU A 438 33.94 14.12 2.03
C GLU A 438 35.32 14.79 2.01
N PHE A 439 35.40 16.04 1.58
CA PHE A 439 36.64 16.83 1.58
C PHE A 439 36.80 17.68 2.86
N GLN A 440 37.99 17.67 3.44
CA GLN A 440 38.40 18.43 4.62
C GLN A 440 39.48 19.45 4.27
N ASP A 441 39.32 20.70 4.71
CA ASP A 441 40.07 21.87 4.23
C ASP A 441 41.60 21.77 4.39
N THR A 442 42.02 21.09 5.44
CA THR A 442 43.44 20.99 5.84
C THR A 442 43.97 19.57 5.82
N VAL A 443 43.13 18.61 5.43
CA VAL A 443 43.44 17.18 5.51
C VAL A 443 43.38 16.54 4.13
N GLY A 444 42.26 16.65 3.42
CA GLY A 444 42.03 15.97 2.14
C GLY A 444 40.71 15.22 2.11
N TRP A 445 40.66 14.08 1.41
CA TRP A 445 39.41 13.35 1.20
C TRP A 445 39.27 12.18 2.17
N ASP A 446 38.24 12.22 3.01
CA ASP A 446 37.76 11.05 3.71
C ASP A 446 36.96 10.16 2.77
N GLU A 447 37.16 8.85 2.87
CA GLU A 447 36.49 7.85 2.05
C GLU A 447 36.01 6.68 2.91
N THR A 448 34.81 6.20 2.60
CA THR A 448 34.32 4.85 2.95
C THR A 448 33.98 4.13 1.65
N ALA A 449 34.32 2.85 1.56
CA ALA A 449 34.29 2.14 0.28
C ALA A 449 33.76 0.71 0.38
N SER A 450 33.15 0.25 -0.70
CA SER A 450 32.61 -1.10 -0.82
C SER A 450 32.78 -1.62 -2.23
N ALA A 451 32.94 -2.93 -2.39
CA ALA A 451 33.16 -3.54 -3.70
C ALA A 451 31.96 -3.27 -4.64
N ALA A 452 32.25 -2.84 -5.87
CA ALA A 452 31.21 -2.54 -6.86
C ALA A 452 30.82 -3.76 -7.70
N SER A 453 29.57 -3.73 -8.17
CA SER A 453 29.02 -4.67 -9.14
C SER A 453 28.41 -3.90 -10.30
N SER A 454 28.61 -4.38 -11.54
CA SER A 454 27.99 -3.80 -12.74
C SER A 454 26.75 -4.58 -13.19
N LYS A 455 25.87 -3.92 -13.93
CA LYS A 455 24.68 -4.49 -14.58
C LYS A 455 23.64 -5.07 -13.60
N THR A 456 23.61 -4.54 -12.39
CA THR A 456 22.61 -4.86 -11.37
C THR A 456 22.28 -3.60 -10.60
N TRP A 457 21.01 -3.46 -10.19
CA TRP A 457 20.62 -2.40 -9.27
C TRP A 457 21.24 -2.63 -7.90
N VAL A 458 21.84 -1.57 -7.35
CA VAL A 458 22.31 -1.49 -5.96
C VAL A 458 21.78 -0.22 -5.32
N ASN A 459 21.33 -0.32 -4.07
CA ASN A 459 21.01 0.85 -3.27
C ASN A 459 22.26 1.29 -2.52
N LEU A 460 22.71 2.51 -2.75
CA LEU A 460 23.87 3.09 -2.08
C LEU A 460 23.39 4.20 -1.14
N VAL A 461 23.87 4.18 0.10
CA VAL A 461 23.63 5.26 1.07
C VAL A 461 24.94 5.63 1.75
N GLY A 462 25.43 6.85 1.49
CA GLY A 462 26.49 7.48 2.25
C GLY A 462 25.91 8.25 3.43
N VAL A 463 26.48 8.07 4.63
CA VAL A 463 26.03 8.77 5.84
C VAL A 463 27.22 9.46 6.49
N ARG A 464 27.10 10.77 6.70
CA ARG A 464 28.01 11.56 7.54
C ARG A 464 27.31 11.92 8.85
N SER A 465 27.96 11.66 9.97
CA SER A 465 27.45 11.95 11.31
C SER A 465 28.57 12.54 12.16
N GLY A 466 28.82 13.84 11.99
CA GLY A 466 29.97 14.48 12.61
C GLY A 466 31.28 13.96 11.99
N GLU A 467 32.18 13.49 12.84
CA GLU A 467 33.45 12.87 12.43
C GLU A 467 33.29 11.44 11.90
N LYS A 468 32.09 10.83 12.02
CA LYS A 468 31.85 9.45 11.56
C LYS A 468 31.32 9.43 10.15
N GLN A 469 31.70 8.41 9.38
CA GLN A 469 31.25 8.19 8.01
C GLN A 469 30.90 6.71 7.82
N TYR A 470 29.89 6.45 7.01
CA TYR A 470 29.42 5.10 6.70
C TYR A 470 29.03 4.99 5.23
N LEU A 471 29.27 3.82 4.64
CA LEU A 471 28.72 3.42 3.36
C LEU A 471 27.86 2.15 3.53
N TYR A 472 26.58 2.29 3.17
CA TYR A 472 25.65 1.18 3.10
C TYR A 472 25.44 0.76 1.64
N VAL A 473 25.39 -0.55 1.43
CA VAL A 473 24.98 -1.16 0.16
C VAL A 473 23.83 -2.10 0.45
N ASN A 474 22.71 -1.93 -0.26
CA ASN A 474 21.52 -2.77 -0.13
C ASN A 474 21.03 -2.92 1.31
N GLY A 475 20.93 -1.80 2.04
CA GLY A 475 20.44 -1.79 3.43
C GLY A 475 21.46 -2.20 4.49
N VAL A 476 22.66 -2.66 4.11
CA VAL A 476 23.69 -3.17 5.04
C VAL A 476 24.89 -2.23 5.09
N CYS A 477 25.37 -1.92 6.30
CA CYS A 477 26.61 -1.15 6.47
C CYS A 477 27.79 -2.00 6.01
N THR A 478 28.42 -1.60 4.90
CA THR A 478 29.56 -2.31 4.33
C THR A 478 30.90 -1.75 4.76
N ASP A 479 30.94 -0.47 5.13
CA ASP A 479 32.13 0.17 5.64
C ASP A 479 31.78 1.33 6.58
N SER A 480 32.56 1.45 7.64
CA SER A 480 32.51 2.54 8.62
C SER A 480 33.90 3.05 8.98
N THR A 481 34.93 2.59 8.26
CA THR A 481 36.32 3.00 8.46
C THR A 481 36.63 4.14 7.52
N ILE A 482 37.14 5.24 8.06
CA ILE A 482 37.53 6.39 7.26
C ILE A 482 38.94 6.18 6.74
N TYR A 483 39.08 6.17 5.42
CA TYR A 483 40.36 6.22 4.72
C TYR A 483 40.60 7.65 4.23
N THR A 484 41.59 8.31 4.82
CA THR A 484 41.92 9.70 4.47
C THR A 484 43.01 9.72 3.40
N HIS A 485 42.69 10.29 2.24
CA HIS A 485 43.65 10.59 1.17
C HIS A 485 44.13 12.03 1.34
N PRO A 486 45.39 12.23 1.77
CA PRO A 486 45.83 13.56 2.13
C PRO A 486 45.94 14.47 0.91
N HIS A 487 45.41 15.69 1.06
CA HIS A 487 45.64 16.80 0.15
C HIS A 487 46.82 17.61 0.69
N PHE A 488 48.04 17.24 0.30
CA PHE A 488 49.21 18.07 0.62
C PHE A 488 49.42 19.11 -0.49
N PRO A 489 49.26 20.42 -0.23
CA PRO A 489 49.77 21.43 -1.13
C PRO A 489 51.30 21.35 -1.07
N SER A 490 51.92 20.63 -2.01
CA SER A 490 53.37 20.44 -2.04
C SER A 490 54.16 21.71 -2.38
N ASP A 491 53.55 22.89 -2.31
CA ASP A 491 54.21 24.16 -2.56
C ASP A 491 53.52 25.28 -1.76
N THR A 492 54.24 25.84 -0.78
CA THR A 492 53.81 26.94 0.07
C THR A 492 53.57 28.25 -0.68
N THR A 493 53.95 28.35 -1.96
CA THR A 493 53.58 29.49 -2.82
C THR A 493 52.25 29.30 -3.57
N TYR A 494 51.64 28.11 -3.43
CA TYR A 494 50.38 27.70 -4.06
C TYR A 494 49.23 27.47 -3.06
N ALA A 495 49.48 27.65 -1.76
CA ALA A 495 48.51 27.43 -0.70
C ALA A 495 47.29 28.37 -0.77
N GLU A 496 47.43 29.55 -1.41
CA GLU A 496 46.34 30.52 -1.56
C GLU A 496 45.42 30.27 -2.76
N LYS A 497 45.73 29.30 -3.65
CA LYS A 497 44.99 29.13 -4.92
C LYS A 497 44.24 27.80 -5.12
N GLN A 498 44.38 26.80 -4.25
CA GLN A 498 43.86 25.43 -4.54
C GLN A 498 43.55 24.57 -3.28
N GLY A 499 43.03 25.05 -2.16
CA GLY A 499 41.78 25.79 -1.99
C GLY A 499 40.82 24.98 -1.10
N TYR A 500 40.23 25.66 -0.11
CA TYR A 500 39.22 25.20 0.85
C TYR A 500 37.96 24.60 0.18
N ARG A 501 37.05 24.03 0.98
CA ARG A 501 35.75 23.47 0.60
C ARG A 501 35.02 24.45 -0.30
N ASN A 502 34.53 23.97 -1.43
CA ASN A 502 33.91 24.84 -2.43
C ASN A 502 32.38 24.75 -2.39
N THR A 503 31.73 25.78 -1.86
CA THR A 503 30.27 25.87 -1.76
C THR A 503 29.59 26.42 -3.03
N THR A 504 30.37 26.89 -3.99
CA THR A 504 29.88 27.65 -5.16
C THR A 504 29.38 26.79 -6.32
N TYR A 505 29.61 25.49 -6.26
CA TYR A 505 29.15 24.57 -7.29
C TYR A 505 27.71 24.11 -7.08
N ASN A 506 26.98 23.90 -8.18
CA ASN A 506 25.70 23.23 -8.15
C ASN A 506 25.90 21.73 -7.84
N PHE A 507 24.86 21.11 -7.28
CA PHE A 507 24.75 19.67 -7.19
C PHE A 507 24.52 19.07 -8.58
N MET A 508 25.17 17.95 -8.84
CA MET A 508 25.15 17.26 -10.13
C MET A 508 24.84 15.78 -9.93
N ILE A 509 24.07 15.23 -10.86
CA ILE A 509 23.89 13.78 -11.00
C ILE A 509 24.56 13.34 -12.30
N GLY A 510 25.39 12.31 -12.22
CA GLY A 510 26.04 11.71 -13.39
C GLY A 510 27.34 12.37 -13.85
N THR A 511 27.88 13.38 -13.16
CA THR A 511 29.19 13.99 -13.49
C THR A 511 29.81 14.75 -12.32
N LYS A 512 31.10 15.09 -12.43
CA LYS A 512 31.79 16.04 -11.55
C LYS A 512 31.63 17.48 -12.06
N VAL A 513 31.23 18.39 -11.18
CA VAL A 513 30.96 19.80 -11.49
C VAL A 513 32.20 20.63 -11.87
N ASP A 514 33.37 20.38 -11.26
CA ASP A 514 34.55 21.26 -11.37
C ASP A 514 35.14 21.32 -12.79
N TYR A 515 35.01 20.23 -13.57
CA TYR A 515 35.65 20.09 -14.89
C TYR A 515 34.78 19.36 -15.93
N ASN A 516 33.52 19.01 -15.63
CA ASN A 516 32.67 18.16 -16.49
C ASN A 516 33.42 16.91 -16.98
N THR A 517 33.92 16.13 -16.02
CA THR A 517 34.65 14.87 -16.25
C THR A 517 34.06 13.76 -15.38
N TRP A 518 34.52 12.53 -15.57
CA TRP A 518 34.10 11.36 -14.77
C TRP A 518 32.59 11.11 -14.85
N PHE A 519 32.07 11.18 -16.07
CA PHE A 519 30.66 10.92 -16.35
C PHE A 519 30.27 9.50 -15.98
N PHE A 520 29.06 9.36 -15.45
CA PHE A 520 28.46 8.07 -15.17
C PHE A 520 27.96 7.40 -16.45
N ASN A 521 28.16 6.09 -16.55
CA ASN A 521 27.61 5.29 -17.64
C ASN A 521 26.78 4.13 -17.07
N GLY A 522 25.45 4.24 -17.22
CA GLY A 522 24.48 3.31 -16.64
C GLY A 522 23.16 3.99 -16.30
N LEU A 523 22.44 3.44 -15.31
CA LEU A 523 21.17 3.96 -14.81
C LEU A 523 21.31 4.49 -13.38
N ILE A 524 20.66 5.62 -13.08
CA ILE A 524 20.51 6.18 -11.74
C ILE A 524 19.02 6.46 -11.50
N ASP A 525 18.56 6.11 -10.30
CA ASP A 525 17.18 6.25 -9.86
C ASP A 525 17.14 6.72 -8.39
N GLU A 526 16.04 7.35 -7.96
CA GLU A 526 15.76 7.72 -6.57
C GLU A 526 16.92 8.43 -5.83
N VAL A 527 17.44 9.51 -6.40
CA VAL A 527 18.49 10.28 -5.71
C VAL A 527 17.86 11.10 -4.60
N ARG A 528 18.38 10.97 -3.37
CA ARG A 528 17.87 11.70 -2.19
C ARG A 528 19.01 12.26 -1.35
N ILE A 529 18.80 13.47 -0.85
CA ILE A 529 19.68 14.11 0.13
C ILE A 529 18.87 14.42 1.38
N SER A 530 19.42 14.09 2.54
CA SER A 530 18.83 14.40 3.84
C SER A 530 19.84 15.12 4.73
N SER A 531 19.39 16.08 5.53
CA SER A 531 20.17 16.74 6.58
C SER A 531 20.28 15.90 7.86
N TYR A 532 19.77 14.67 7.87
CA TYR A 532 19.92 13.72 8.96
C TYR A 532 20.94 12.64 8.61
N ALA A 533 21.65 12.16 9.64
CA ALA A 533 22.34 10.87 9.56
C ALA A 533 21.29 9.77 9.72
N GLN A 534 20.87 9.19 8.60
CA GLN A 534 19.82 8.19 8.60
C GLN A 534 20.28 6.94 9.36
N SER A 535 19.37 6.39 10.18
CA SER A 535 19.69 5.24 11.04
C SER A 535 19.84 3.95 10.22
N PRO A 536 20.54 2.93 10.74
CA PRO A 536 20.60 1.62 10.09
C PRO A 536 19.21 1.03 9.80
N ASP A 537 18.26 1.17 10.73
CA ASP A 537 16.88 0.69 10.56
C ASP A 537 16.14 1.46 9.45
N TRP A 538 16.33 2.78 9.34
CA TRP A 538 15.78 3.58 8.24
C TRP A 538 16.27 3.11 6.87
N ILE A 539 17.58 2.91 6.78
CA ILE A 539 18.27 2.52 5.54
C ILE A 539 17.86 1.10 5.14
N LYS A 540 17.79 0.16 6.10
CA LYS A 540 17.30 -1.20 5.86
C LYS A 540 15.84 -1.19 5.41
N LEU A 541 14.96 -0.47 6.10
CA LEU A 541 13.54 -0.36 5.74
C LEU A 541 13.38 0.23 4.33
N GLY A 542 14.13 1.29 4.02
CA GLY A 542 14.23 1.91 2.70
C GLY A 542 14.52 0.88 1.61
N TYR A 543 15.62 0.14 1.77
CA TYR A 543 15.99 -0.92 0.81
C TYR A 543 14.92 -2.01 0.68
N MET A 544 14.38 -2.51 1.80
CA MET A 544 13.43 -3.61 1.81
C MET A 544 12.06 -3.25 1.21
N ASN A 545 11.64 -1.99 1.30
CA ASN A 545 10.42 -1.50 0.65
C ASN A 545 10.66 -1.13 -0.82
N GLN A 546 11.83 -0.60 -1.15
CA GLN A 546 12.12 -0.09 -2.50
C GLN A 546 12.59 -1.16 -3.50
N ARG A 547 13.05 -2.32 -3.04
CA ARG A 547 13.39 -3.44 -3.93
C ARG A 547 12.19 -3.92 -4.77
N SER A 548 12.47 -4.64 -5.86
CA SER A 548 11.44 -5.09 -6.82
C SER A 548 10.41 -6.04 -6.23
N ASP A 549 10.80 -6.81 -5.22
CA ASP A 549 10.01 -7.79 -4.48
C ASP A 549 9.71 -7.28 -3.06
N ASP A 550 9.32 -6.00 -2.95
CA ASP A 550 8.87 -5.30 -1.73
C ASP A 550 8.52 -6.23 -0.56
N MET A 551 9.29 -6.11 0.52
CA MET A 551 9.16 -6.96 1.71
C MET A 551 8.46 -6.26 2.87
N LEU A 552 8.01 -5.01 2.68
CA LEU A 552 7.35 -4.25 3.71
C LEU A 552 5.83 -4.29 3.53
N VAL A 553 5.35 -3.98 2.33
CA VAL A 553 3.93 -3.69 2.10
C VAL A 553 3.13 -4.95 1.79
N ILE A 554 2.04 -5.14 2.54
CA ILE A 554 1.09 -6.23 2.34
C ILE A 554 -0.30 -5.66 2.12
N PHE A 555 -0.88 -5.94 0.96
CA PHE A 555 -2.29 -5.65 0.70
C PHE A 555 -3.17 -6.72 1.33
N LYS A 556 -4.12 -6.31 2.18
CA LYS A 556 -5.12 -7.21 2.75
C LYS A 556 -6.49 -6.89 2.16
N ASN A 557 -7.19 -7.95 1.77
CA ASN A 557 -8.64 -7.86 1.62
C ASN A 557 -9.25 -7.81 3.01
N TRP A 558 -10.45 -7.25 3.08
CA TRP A 558 -11.19 -7.09 4.32
C TRP A 558 -11.85 -8.38 4.77
#